data_AF-S3DTT4-F1
#
_entry.id   AF-S3DTT4-F1
#
_cell.length_a   1.000
_cell.length_b   1.000
_cell.length_c   1.000
_cell.angle_alpha   90.00
_cell.angle_beta   90.00
_cell.angle_gamma   90.00
#
_symmetry.space_group_name_H-M   'P 1'
#
loop_
_entity.id
_entity.type
_entity.pdbx_description
1 polymer ?
#
loop_
_entity_poly.entity_id
_entity_poly.type
_entity_poly.pdbx_seq_one_letter_code
_entity_poly.pdbx_strand_id
1 'polypeptide(L)'
;MSALPNGLRDINRFITTHNADGKAIYSSDVPETSKWVENGTNMNFFLGYTTQEFPVSLNPSDFGDEMSTPKDIVSYSKELGNPPGLAKSTGKQLPSSLPHT
;
A
#
# COMPACT_ATOMS: atom_id res chain seq x y z
N MET A 1 -12.62 -11.61 20.73
CA MET A 1 -11.77 -11.78 19.52
C MET A 1 -12.38 -12.92 18.72
N SER A 2 -13.02 -12.60 17.60
CA SER A 2 -13.51 -13.61 16.65
C SER A 2 -12.33 -14.12 15.81
N ALA A 3 -12.21 -15.44 15.65
CA ALA A 3 -11.29 -16.02 14.68
C ALA A 3 -11.94 -15.96 13.28
N LEU A 4 -11.13 -15.81 12.24
CA LEU A 4 -11.54 -15.99 10.86
C LEU A 4 -12.07 -17.42 10.65
N PRO A 5 -12.86 -17.68 9.59
CA PRO A 5 -13.39 -19.03 9.31
C PRO A 5 -12.31 -20.11 9.19
N ASN A 6 -11.06 -19.72 8.86
CA ASN A 6 -9.91 -20.61 8.80
C ASN A 6 -9.20 -20.83 10.16
N GLY A 7 -9.77 -20.35 11.26
CA GLY A 7 -9.21 -20.46 12.62
C GLY A 7 -8.05 -19.52 12.92
N LEU A 8 -7.66 -18.65 11.98
CA LEU A 8 -6.61 -17.65 12.19
C LEU A 8 -7.17 -16.38 12.83
N ARG A 9 -6.31 -15.59 13.47
CA ARG A 9 -6.68 -14.27 13.99
C ARG A 9 -6.80 -13.26 12.85
N ASP A 10 -7.61 -12.24 13.08
CA ASP A 10 -7.62 -11.07 12.20
C ASP A 10 -6.24 -10.42 12.12
N ILE A 11 -5.87 -9.99 10.91
CA ILE A 11 -4.61 -9.31 10.64
C ILE A 11 -4.85 -7.80 10.69
N ASN A 12 -4.02 -7.11 11.47
CA ASN A 12 -3.95 -5.65 11.46
C ASN A 12 -2.73 -5.18 10.64
N ARG A 13 -2.93 -4.09 9.91
CA ARG A 13 -1.94 -3.40 9.09
C ARG A 13 -1.68 -2.03 9.71
N PHE A 14 -0.41 -1.77 10.00
CA PHE A 14 0.07 -0.47 10.47
C PHE A 14 0.99 0.11 9.41
N ILE A 15 0.67 1.31 8.92
CA ILE A 15 1.45 1.98 7.88
C ILE A 15 2.22 3.12 8.55
N THR A 16 3.53 3.20 8.34
CA THR A 16 4.35 4.32 8.80
C THR A 16 4.43 5.39 7.72
N THR A 17 4.38 6.66 8.12
CA THR A 17 4.57 7.83 7.26
C THR A 17 5.36 8.91 8.01
N HIS A 18 5.54 10.08 7.42
CA HIS A 18 6.15 11.24 8.06
C HIS A 18 5.13 12.38 8.24
N ASN A 19 5.23 13.09 9.36
CA ASN A 19 4.47 14.34 9.57
C ASN A 19 5.17 15.53 8.88
N ALA A 20 4.61 16.73 9.02
CA ALA A 20 5.17 17.97 8.46
C ALA A 20 6.58 18.32 8.99
N ASP A 21 6.98 17.80 10.15
CA ASP A 21 8.32 17.98 10.72
C ASP A 21 9.32 16.90 10.24
N GLY A 22 8.90 16.00 9.36
CA GLY A 22 9.70 14.86 8.91
C GLY A 22 9.85 13.75 9.95
N LYS A 23 9.02 13.71 11.00
CA LYS A 23 9.05 12.64 12.02
C LYS A 23 8.23 11.44 11.59
N ALA A 24 8.77 10.24 11.81
CA ALA A 24 8.05 9.00 11.60
C ALA A 24 6.83 8.89 12.54
N ILE A 25 5.67 8.60 11.97
CA ILE A 25 4.38 8.42 12.64
C ILE A 25 3.62 7.24 12.02
N TYR A 26 2.56 6.75 12.69
CA TYR A 26 1.59 5.86 12.05
C TYR A 26 0.57 6.69 11.26
N SER A 27 0.31 6.30 10.02
CA SER A 27 -0.78 6.84 9.21
C SER A 27 -2.12 6.29 9.71
N SER A 28 -3.11 7.17 9.78
CA SER A 28 -4.50 6.85 10.05
C SER A 28 -5.39 6.91 8.80
N ASP A 29 -4.79 7.03 7.61
CA ASP A 29 -5.51 7.21 6.33
C ASP A 29 -6.25 5.94 5.87
N VAL A 30 -5.84 4.78 6.39
CA VAL A 30 -6.43 3.48 6.10
C VAL A 30 -6.73 2.76 7.41
N PRO A 31 -7.91 2.12 7.56
CA PRO A 31 -8.22 1.31 8.73
C PRO A 31 -7.16 0.21 8.96
N GLU A 32 -6.78 0.02 10.23
CA GLU A 32 -5.80 -0.98 10.63
C GLU A 32 -6.28 -2.40 10.33
N THR A 33 -7.57 -2.68 10.52
CA THR A 33 -8.17 -3.99 10.24
C THR A 33 -8.06 -4.35 8.77
N SER A 34 -7.57 -5.55 8.47
CA SER A 34 -7.51 -6.06 7.10
C SER A 34 -8.89 -6.44 6.58
N LYS A 35 -9.16 -6.14 5.31
CA LYS A 35 -10.36 -6.59 4.60
C LYS A 35 -10.06 -7.89 3.88
N TRP A 36 -10.66 -8.98 4.36
CA TRP A 36 -10.57 -10.29 3.73
C TRP A 36 -11.53 -10.41 2.56
N VAL A 37 -11.06 -11.06 1.50
CA VAL A 37 -11.82 -11.40 0.30
C VAL A 37 -11.80 -12.91 0.15
N GLU A 38 -12.97 -13.52 0.22
CA GLU A 38 -13.15 -14.94 -0.10
C GLU A 38 -13.16 -15.09 -1.61
N ASN A 39 -12.26 -15.91 -2.14
CA ASN A 39 -12.34 -16.38 -3.51
C ASN A 39 -12.95 -17.79 -3.47
N GLY A 40 -13.92 -18.09 -4.35
CA GLY A 40 -14.81 -19.26 -4.32
C GLY A 40 -14.17 -20.66 -4.32
N THR A 41 -12.87 -20.75 -4.09
CA THR A 41 -12.04 -21.94 -3.92
C THR A 41 -11.63 -22.20 -2.47
N ASN A 42 -12.38 -21.70 -1.47
CA ASN A 42 -12.05 -21.77 -0.03
C ASN A 42 -10.70 -21.13 0.32
N MET A 43 -10.29 -20.10 -0.42
CA MET A 43 -9.08 -19.34 -0.17
C MET A 43 -9.43 -17.92 0.24
N ASN A 44 -8.86 -17.47 1.35
CA ASN A 44 -9.05 -16.13 1.87
C ASN A 44 -7.79 -15.31 1.61
N PHE A 45 -7.94 -14.20 0.88
CA PHE A 45 -6.86 -13.27 0.59
C PHE A 45 -7.18 -11.91 1.20
N PHE A 46 -6.14 -11.11 1.44
CA PHE A 46 -6.29 -9.70 1.74
C PHE A 46 -5.21 -8.92 0.98
N LEU A 47 -5.52 -7.68 0.59
CA LEU A 47 -4.55 -6.81 -0.06
C LEU A 47 -3.64 -6.16 1.00
N GLY A 48 -2.41 -6.65 1.10
CA GLY A 48 -1.42 -6.18 2.08
C GLY A 48 -0.95 -4.74 1.85
N TYR A 49 -0.32 -4.48 0.70
CA TYR A 49 0.09 -3.13 0.26
C TYR A 49 0.39 -3.15 -1.25
N THR A 50 0.09 -2.08 -1.98
CA THR A 50 0.46 -1.93 -3.40
C THR A 50 0.73 -0.48 -3.76
N THR A 51 1.68 -0.27 -4.66
CA THR A 51 1.91 1.04 -5.30
C THR A 51 1.53 0.94 -6.79
N GLN A 52 1.13 2.06 -7.39
CA GLN A 52 0.74 2.11 -8.81
C GLN A 52 1.87 2.52 -9.76
N GLU A 53 2.97 3.04 -9.23
CA GLU A 53 4.10 3.54 -10.01
C GLU A 53 5.44 3.18 -9.35
N PHE A 54 6.50 3.25 -10.14
CA PHE A 54 7.87 3.02 -9.70
C PHE A 54 8.85 4.00 -10.36
N PRO A 55 9.64 4.78 -9.59
CA PRO A 55 9.51 4.94 -8.13
C PRO A 55 8.19 5.66 -7.78
N VAL A 56 7.61 5.31 -6.62
CA VAL A 56 6.48 6.06 -6.05
C VAL A 56 7.02 7.09 -5.05
N SER A 57 6.36 8.24 -4.96
CA SER A 57 6.68 9.19 -3.89
C SER A 57 6.11 8.74 -2.55
N LEU A 58 6.95 8.84 -1.52
CA LEU A 58 6.58 8.64 -0.12
C LEU A 58 6.41 9.97 0.63
N ASN A 59 6.69 11.10 -0.03
CA ASN A 59 6.58 12.42 0.57
C ASN A 59 5.31 13.12 0.06
N PRO A 60 4.49 13.69 0.97
CA PRO A 60 3.34 14.47 0.55
C PRO A 60 3.74 15.70 -0.29
N SER A 61 4.91 16.29 0.01
CA SER A 61 5.41 17.53 -0.58
C SER A 61 6.21 17.38 -1.89
N ASP A 62 6.54 16.16 -2.33
CA ASP A 62 7.36 15.96 -3.55
C ASP A 62 6.58 16.29 -4.83
N PHE A 63 5.26 16.38 -4.74
CA PHE A 63 4.40 16.99 -5.73
C PHE A 63 3.96 18.32 -5.12
N GLY A 64 4.07 19.43 -5.85
CA GLY A 64 3.74 20.78 -5.37
C GLY A 64 2.25 21.02 -5.07
N ASP A 65 1.56 19.99 -4.60
CA ASP A 65 0.16 19.92 -4.26
C ASP A 65 0.03 19.93 -2.72
N GLU A 66 -1.02 20.57 -2.21
CA GLU A 66 -1.39 20.69 -0.79
C GLU A 66 -1.83 19.36 -0.14
N MET A 67 -1.37 18.22 -0.66
CA MET A 67 -1.80 16.90 -0.17
C MET A 67 -1.02 16.55 1.10
N SER A 68 -1.72 16.25 2.20
CA SER A 68 -1.08 15.85 3.47
C SER A 68 -0.72 14.36 3.52
N THR A 69 -1.27 13.55 2.62
CA THR A 69 -1.10 12.10 2.58
C THR A 69 -0.14 11.71 1.44
N PRO A 70 0.87 10.85 1.68
CA PRO A 70 1.74 10.31 0.62
C PRO A 70 1.00 9.61 -0.53
N LYS A 71 1.56 9.69 -1.74
CA LYS A 71 0.94 9.17 -2.96
C LYS A 71 0.81 7.65 -2.96
N ASP A 72 1.76 6.94 -2.37
CA ASP A 72 1.68 5.48 -2.21
C ASP A 72 0.45 5.09 -1.36
N ILE A 73 0.22 5.77 -0.23
CA ILE A 73 -0.94 5.56 0.64
C ILE A 73 -2.25 5.91 -0.08
N VAL A 74 -2.30 7.02 -0.83
CA VAL A 74 -3.47 7.39 -1.63
C VAL A 74 -3.79 6.31 -2.68
N SER A 75 -2.76 5.86 -3.42
CA SER A 75 -2.94 4.83 -4.45
C SER A 75 -3.38 3.50 -3.84
N TYR A 76 -2.80 3.12 -2.69
CA TYR A 76 -3.15 1.91 -1.97
C TYR A 76 -4.59 1.95 -1.44
N SER A 77 -5.00 3.06 -0.83
CA SER A 77 -6.37 3.24 -0.30
C SER A 77 -7.43 3.06 -1.38
N LYS A 78 -7.18 3.58 -2.60
CA LYS A 78 -8.06 3.37 -3.76
C LYS A 78 -8.20 1.89 -4.14
N GLU A 79 -7.11 1.13 -4.08
CA GLU A 79 -7.08 -0.30 -4.43
C GLU A 79 -7.75 -1.18 -3.38
N LEU A 80 -7.84 -0.76 -2.12
CA LEU A 80 -8.60 -1.51 -1.11
C LEU A 80 -10.10 -1.60 -1.43
N GLY A 81 -10.64 -0.59 -2.13
CA GLY A 81 -12.02 -0.58 -2.59
C GLY A 81 -12.26 -1.57 -3.73
N ASN A 82 -11.30 -1.70 -4.64
CA ASN A 82 -11.34 -2.59 -5.79
C ASN A 82 -9.96 -3.26 -6.00
N PRO A 83 -9.65 -4.34 -5.25
CA PRO A 83 -8.33 -4.94 -5.26
C PRO A 83 -7.95 -5.44 -6.66
N PRO A 84 -6.68 -5.29 -7.05
CA PRO A 84 -6.20 -5.95 -8.26
C PRO A 84 -6.30 -7.47 -8.10
N GLY A 85 -6.24 -8.20 -9.22
CA GLY A 85 -5.98 -9.64 -9.17
C GLY A 85 -4.63 -9.97 -8.52
N LEU A 86 -4.28 -11.25 -8.47
CA LEU A 86 -3.07 -11.76 -7.78
C LEU A 86 -1.74 -11.12 -8.22
N ALA A 87 -1.70 -10.46 -9.38
CA ALA A 87 -0.53 -9.76 -9.88
C ALA A 87 -0.88 -8.35 -10.37
N LYS A 88 -0.02 -7.38 -10.02
CA LYS A 88 0.04 -6.03 -10.58
C LYS A 88 1.24 -5.95 -11.53
N SER A 89 1.03 -5.60 -12.81
CA SER A 89 2.11 -5.37 -13.76
C SER A 89 2.54 -3.89 -13.70
N THR A 90 3.45 -3.54 -12.79
CA THR A 90 3.95 -2.16 -12.62
C THR A 90 5.48 -2.05 -12.71
N GLY A 91 6.12 -2.88 -13.54
CA GLY A 91 7.57 -2.85 -13.74
C GLY A 91 8.03 -1.71 -14.66
N LYS A 92 8.94 -0.85 -14.19
CA LYS A 92 9.79 0.01 -15.02
C LYS A 92 11.25 -0.41 -14.87
N GLN A 93 11.91 -0.71 -15.99
CA GLN A 93 13.31 -1.11 -16.05
C GLN A 93 14.23 0.07 -15.70
N LEU A 94 15.20 -0.14 -14.81
CA LEU A 94 16.26 0.85 -14.53
C LEU A 94 17.08 1.07 -15.82
N PRO A 95 17.41 2.32 -16.20
CA PRO A 95 18.25 2.57 -17.36
C PRO A 95 19.63 1.92 -17.15
N SER A 96 20.00 1.01 -18.04
CA SER A 96 21.30 0.37 -18.07
C SER A 96 22.33 1.29 -18.74
N SER A 97 22.88 2.25 -18.01
CA SER A 97 24.15 2.86 -18.42
C SER A 97 24.85 3.53 -17.25
N LEU A 98 25.89 2.85 -16.75
CA LEU A 98 27.02 3.54 -16.13
C LEU A 98 27.75 4.31 -17.23
N PRO A 99 28.15 5.58 -17.02
CA PRO A 99 29.00 6.27 -17.96
C PRO A 99 30.35 5.54 -18.02
N HIS A 100 30.67 4.96 -19.17
CA HIS A 100 32.07 4.67 -19.49
C HIS A 100 32.76 6.00 -19.75
N THR A 101 33.87 6.20 -19.02
CA THR A 101 34.84 7.29 -19.13
C THR A 101 35.30 7.56 -20.55
#